data_AF-A0A026WJS0-F1
#
_entry.id   AF-A0A026WJS0-F1
#
_cell.length_a   1.000
_cell.length_b   1.000
_cell.length_c   1.000
_cell.angle_alpha   90.00
_cell.angle_beta   90.00
_cell.angle_gamma   90.00
#
_symmetry.space_group_name_H-M   'P 1'
#
loop_
_entity.id
_entity.type
_entity.pdbx_description
1 polymer ?
#
loop_
_entity_poly.entity_id
_entity_poly.type
_entity_poly.pdbx_seq_one_letter_code
_entity_poly.pdbx_strand_id
1 'polypeptide(L)'
;MYALFNSEKHKELISRFASKHRITWHFIPLVAPHFGGLWESTVKLFKHHFKRVVGDSLFTFEELNTFAIEVEGILNSRPITSLSSDPNDLQALSPAHYLIGKPLTTLPEGELLHVPANRLSTWQHITKVRQDF
;
A
#
# COMPACT_ATOMS: atom_id res chain seq x y z
N MET A 1 -14.56 -13.80 -13.63
CA MET A 1 -14.32 -13.49 -12.20
C MET A 1 -15.54 -13.83 -11.32
N TYR A 2 -16.75 -13.34 -11.64
CA TYR A 2 -17.98 -13.65 -10.88
C TYR A 2 -18.29 -15.15 -10.73
N ALA A 3 -18.12 -15.94 -11.79
CA ALA A 3 -18.33 -17.39 -11.75
C ALA A 3 -17.34 -18.13 -10.84
N LEU A 4 -16.10 -17.63 -10.74
CA LEU A 4 -15.06 -18.22 -9.87
C LEU A 4 -15.43 -18.04 -8.39
N PHE A 5 -15.74 -16.80 -7.99
CA PHE A 5 -16.08 -16.47 -6.60
C PHE A 5 -17.36 -17.15 -6.13
N ASN A 6 -18.30 -17.40 -7.02
CA ASN A 6 -19.56 -18.08 -6.69
C ASN A 6 -19.49 -19.60 -6.80
N SER A 7 -18.41 -20.16 -7.33
CA SER A 7 -18.25 -21.61 -7.45
C SER A 7 -18.15 -22.27 -6.07
N GLU A 8 -18.85 -23.39 -5.90
CA GLU A 8 -18.87 -24.11 -4.62
C GLU A 8 -17.47 -24.56 -4.21
N LYS A 9 -16.69 -25.05 -5.19
CA LYS A 9 -15.28 -25.41 -5.01
C LYS A 9 -14.46 -24.27 -4.43
N HIS A 10 -14.65 -23.03 -4.89
CA HIS A 10 -13.90 -21.88 -4.38
C HIS A 10 -14.32 -21.49 -2.96
N LYS A 11 -15.64 -21.49 -2.68
CA LYS A 11 -16.17 -21.22 -1.34
C LYS A 11 -15.69 -22.24 -0.32
N GLU A 12 -15.70 -23.52 -0.67
CA GLU A 12 -15.17 -24.58 0.19
C GLU A 12 -13.68 -24.42 0.47
N LEU A 13 -12.89 -24.06 -0.55
CA LEU A 13 -11.45 -23.83 -0.38
C LEU A 13 -11.18 -22.67 0.59
N ILE A 14 -11.89 -21.56 0.44
CA ILE A 14 -11.79 -20.41 1.35
C ILE A 14 -12.21 -20.81 2.76
N SER A 15 -13.35 -21.49 2.91
CA SER A 15 -13.87 -21.91 4.22
C SER A 15 -12.90 -22.85 4.95
N ARG A 16 -12.32 -23.82 4.23
CA ARG A 16 -11.29 -24.71 4.77
C ARG A 16 -10.04 -23.96 5.20
N PHE A 17 -9.55 -23.02 4.36
CA PHE A 17 -8.41 -22.19 4.69
C PHE A 17 -8.68 -21.35 5.94
N ALA A 18 -9.80 -20.62 5.98
CA ALA A 18 -10.18 -19.77 7.10
C ALA A 18 -10.28 -20.58 8.40
N SER A 19 -10.95 -21.73 8.37
CA SER A 19 -11.07 -22.64 9.52
C SER A 19 -9.71 -23.14 10.02
N LYS A 20 -8.82 -23.56 9.10
CA LYS A 20 -7.46 -24.01 9.43
C LYS A 20 -6.63 -22.91 10.11
N HIS A 21 -6.82 -21.67 9.68
CA HIS A 21 -6.10 -20.50 10.20
C HIS A 21 -6.85 -19.74 11.30
N ARG A 22 -7.99 -20.26 11.79
CA ARG A 22 -8.84 -19.63 12.82
C ARG A 22 -9.28 -18.21 12.44
N ILE A 23 -9.50 -17.97 11.15
CA ILE A 23 -9.99 -16.69 10.62
C ILE A 23 -11.52 -16.73 10.64
N THR A 24 -12.15 -15.76 11.30
CA THR A 24 -13.61 -15.59 11.25
C THR A 24 -13.95 -14.53 10.21
N TRP A 25 -14.76 -14.89 9.23
CA TRP A 25 -15.18 -13.98 8.18
C TRP A 25 -16.44 -13.21 8.58
N HIS A 26 -16.42 -11.89 8.46
CA HIS A 26 -17.57 -11.02 8.72
C HIS A 26 -17.90 -10.21 7.46
N PHE A 27 -19.14 -10.28 7.02
CA PHE A 27 -19.64 -9.41 5.95
C PHE A 27 -20.14 -8.10 6.53
N ILE A 28 -19.92 -7.00 5.80
CA ILE A 28 -20.60 -5.75 6.12
C ILE A 28 -22.12 -5.92 5.94
N PRO A 29 -22.94 -5.23 6.74
CA PRO A 29 -24.38 -5.21 6.52
C PRO A 29 -24.71 -4.70 5.10
N LEU A 30 -25.74 -5.28 4.50
CA LEU A 30 -26.25 -4.81 3.21
C LEU A 30 -26.65 -3.33 3.32
N VAL A 31 -26.34 -2.55 2.28
CA VAL A 31 -26.68 -1.11 2.19
C VAL A 31 -26.01 -0.24 3.28
N ALA A 32 -24.92 -0.73 3.90
CA ALA A 32 -24.17 0.01 4.92
C ALA A 32 -22.74 0.35 4.46
N PRO A 33 -22.55 1.17 3.39
CA PRO A 33 -21.23 1.46 2.82
C PRO A 33 -20.27 2.15 3.82
N HIS A 34 -20.80 2.85 4.82
CA HIS A 34 -20.00 3.48 5.86
C HIS A 34 -19.18 2.48 6.70
N PHE A 35 -19.59 1.20 6.79
CA PHE A 35 -18.79 0.16 7.43
C PHE A 35 -17.46 -0.08 6.70
N GLY A 36 -17.37 0.31 5.43
CA GLY A 36 -16.15 0.22 4.61
C GLY A 36 -15.31 1.48 4.48
N GLY A 37 -15.72 2.58 5.12
CA GLY A 37 -15.12 3.89 4.88
C GLY A 37 -13.60 3.92 5.10
N LEU A 38 -13.06 3.18 6.07
CA LEU A 38 -11.64 3.19 6.39
C LEU A 38 -10.77 2.57 5.27
N TRP A 39 -11.10 1.36 4.82
CA TRP A 39 -10.33 0.73 3.74
C TRP A 39 -10.61 1.40 2.40
N GLU A 40 -11.84 1.87 2.15
CA GLU A 40 -12.17 2.62 0.93
C GLU A 40 -11.40 3.94 0.84
N SER A 41 -11.25 4.66 1.97
CA SER A 41 -10.43 5.87 2.03
C SER A 41 -8.96 5.57 1.76
N THR A 42 -8.46 4.43 2.25
CA THR A 42 -7.08 3.98 1.97
C THR A 42 -6.90 3.61 0.49
N VAL A 43 -7.87 2.91 -0.11
CA VAL A 43 -7.87 2.59 -1.55
C VAL A 43 -7.93 3.86 -2.40
N LYS A 44 -8.73 4.85 -1.99
CA LYS A 44 -8.81 6.15 -2.65
C LYS A 44 -7.47 6.88 -2.59
N LEU A 45 -6.83 6.92 -1.42
CA LEU A 45 -5.53 7.55 -1.23
C LEU A 45 -4.46 6.89 -2.11
N PHE A 46 -4.39 5.55 -2.11
CA PHE A 46 -3.49 4.79 -2.98
C PHE A 46 -3.68 5.20 -4.44
N LYS A 47 -4.91 5.06 -4.97
CA LYS A 47 -5.20 5.32 -6.39
C LYS A 47 -4.92 6.78 -6.78
N HIS A 48 -5.21 7.72 -5.89
CA HIS A 48 -5.05 9.15 -6.14
C HIS A 48 -3.57 9.53 -6.34
N HIS A 49 -2.69 9.14 -5.42
CA HIS A 49 -1.27 9.44 -5.55
C HIS A 49 -0.61 8.58 -6.63
N PHE A 50 -0.90 7.28 -6.65
CA PHE A 50 -0.35 6.35 -7.63
C PHE A 50 -0.57 6.83 -9.06
N LYS A 51 -1.79 7.27 -9.40
CA LYS A 51 -2.11 7.77 -10.75
C LYS A 51 -1.37 9.06 -11.09
N ARG A 52 -1.23 9.99 -10.14
CA ARG A 52 -0.54 11.27 -10.39
C ARG A 52 0.94 11.09 -10.66
N VAL A 53 1.53 10.17 -9.92
CA VAL A 53 2.98 9.92 -9.90
C VAL A 53 3.41 9.09 -11.10
N VAL A 54 2.65 8.05 -11.45
CA VAL A 54 2.89 7.28 -12.68
C VAL A 54 2.67 8.16 -13.93
N GLY A 55 1.62 9.00 -13.92
CA GLY A 55 1.29 9.87 -15.05
C GLY A 55 1.10 9.07 -16.34
N ASP A 56 1.78 9.51 -17.40
CA ASP A 56 1.79 8.87 -18.72
C ASP A 56 2.96 7.88 -18.92
N SER A 57 3.71 7.59 -17.84
CA SER A 57 4.87 6.70 -17.91
C SER A 57 4.44 5.27 -18.17
N LEU A 58 5.13 4.58 -19.07
CA LEU A 58 4.89 3.17 -19.35
C LEU A 58 5.74 2.30 -18.42
N PHE A 59 5.06 1.46 -17.65
CA PHE A 59 5.69 0.47 -16.78
C PHE A 59 5.44 -0.93 -17.35
N THR A 60 6.46 -1.78 -17.31
CA THR A 60 6.26 -3.22 -17.40
C THR A 60 5.49 -3.72 -16.17
N PHE A 61 4.98 -4.95 -16.25
CA PHE A 61 4.28 -5.56 -15.12
C PHE A 61 5.17 -5.60 -13.85
N GLU A 62 6.44 -6.00 -14.00
CA GLU A 62 7.37 -6.13 -12.87
C GLU A 62 7.70 -4.77 -12.24
N GLU A 63 7.89 -3.74 -13.07
CA GLU A 63 8.14 -2.38 -12.58
C GLU A 63 6.91 -1.81 -11.86
N LEU A 64 5.71 -2.01 -12.43
CA LEU A 64 4.46 -1.55 -11.82
C LEU A 64 4.19 -2.26 -10.49
N ASN A 65 4.44 -3.57 -10.43
CA ASN A 65 4.29 -4.36 -9.21
C ASN A 65 5.28 -3.90 -8.13
N THR A 66 6.53 -3.66 -8.51
CA THR A 66 7.57 -3.12 -7.60
C THR A 66 7.17 -1.74 -7.08
N PHE A 67 6.71 -0.86 -7.96
CA PHE A 67 6.26 0.47 -7.57
C PHE A 67 5.02 0.41 -6.64
N ALA A 68 4.08 -0.51 -6.89
CA ALA A 68 2.95 -0.71 -5.99
C ALA A 68 3.38 -1.12 -4.57
N ILE A 69 4.44 -1.93 -4.44
CA ILE A 69 5.03 -2.32 -3.16
C ILE A 69 5.72 -1.12 -2.48
N GLU A 70 6.45 -0.28 -3.23
CA GLU A 70 7.03 0.96 -2.69
C GLU A 70 5.93 1.89 -2.14
N VAL A 71 4.82 2.04 -2.88
CA VAL A 71 3.67 2.83 -2.43
C VAL A 71 3.01 2.23 -1.19
N GLU A 72 2.88 0.91 -1.10
CA GLU A 72 2.43 0.23 0.13
C GLU A 72 3.33 0.61 1.32
N GLY A 73 4.65 0.57 1.13
CA GLY A 73 5.63 1.00 2.13
C GLY A 73 5.41 2.43 2.59
N ILE A 74 5.19 3.37 1.66
CA ILE A 74 4.90 4.78 1.98
C ILE A 74 3.60 4.90 2.79
N LEU A 75 2.52 4.25 2.32
CA LEU A 75 1.23 4.33 3.00
C LEU A 75 1.27 3.73 4.41
N ASN A 76 2.07 2.68 4.62
CA ASN A 76 2.28 2.06 5.93
C ASN A 76 3.25 2.85 6.82
N SER A 77 4.10 3.70 6.25
CA SER A 77 4.98 4.61 6.98
C SER A 77 4.32 5.95 7.33
N ARG A 78 3.13 6.26 6.79
CA ARG A 78 2.50 7.56 7.02
C ARG A 78 2.27 7.82 8.53
N PRO A 79 2.51 9.04 9.01
CA PRO A 79 2.26 9.40 10.40
C PRO A 79 0.74 9.43 10.68
N ILE A 80 0.33 8.83 11.81
CA ILE A 80 -1.02 8.89 12.37
C ILE A 80 -1.06 9.95 13.48
N THR A 81 -0.13 9.86 14.43
CA THR A 81 -0.01 10.77 15.57
C THR A 81 1.43 10.74 16.10
N SER A 82 1.85 11.75 16.87
CA SER A 82 3.12 11.70 17.59
C SER A 82 3.11 10.58 18.64
N LEU A 83 4.26 9.94 18.87
CA LEU A 83 4.43 8.93 19.93
C LEU A 83 4.66 9.57 21.30
N SER A 84 5.23 10.77 21.32
CA SER A 84 5.55 11.54 22.51
C SER A 84 4.98 12.95 22.46
N SER A 85 4.94 13.60 23.62
CA SER A 85 4.66 15.04 23.75
C SER A 85 5.94 15.88 23.81
N ASP A 86 7.11 15.24 23.84
CA ASP A 86 8.40 15.93 23.78
C ASP A 86 8.58 16.58 22.39
N PRO A 87 8.75 17.91 22.29
CA PRO A 87 8.95 18.59 21.01
C PRO A 87 10.24 18.16 20.28
N ASN A 88 11.18 17.51 20.97
CA ASN A 88 12.42 16.99 20.36
C ASN A 88 12.27 15.56 19.84
N ASP A 89 11.18 14.87 20.16
CA ASP A 89 10.90 13.53 19.63
C ASP A 89 10.09 13.63 18.33
N LEU A 90 10.78 13.39 17.22
CA LEU A 90 10.18 13.46 15.88
C LEU A 90 9.53 12.13 15.45
N GLN A 91 9.47 11.12 16.33
CA GLN A 91 8.87 9.83 16.00
C GLN A 91 7.34 9.92 15.98
N ALA A 92 6.77 9.38 14.90
CA ALA A 92 5.34 9.29 14.72
C ALA A 92 4.88 7.83 14.72
N LEU A 93 3.76 7.58 15.36
CA LEU A 93 3.04 6.32 15.25
C LEU A 93 2.52 6.19 13.82
N SER A 94 2.77 5.06 13.19
CA SER A 94 2.38 4.77 11.81
C SER A 94 1.70 3.40 11.72
N PRO A 95 0.98 3.08 10.63
CA PRO A 95 0.41 1.75 10.46
C PRO A 95 1.43 0.61 10.58
N ALA A 96 2.67 0.81 10.13
CA ALA A 96 3.76 -0.16 10.26
C ALA A 96 4.01 -0.58 11.72
N HIS A 97 3.86 0.32 12.69
CA HIS A 97 4.01 -0.01 14.11
C HIS A 97 2.98 -1.06 14.55
N TYR A 98 1.77 -1.02 14.02
CA TYR A 98 0.74 -2.04 14.30
C TYR A 98 0.98 -3.34 13.53
N LEU A 99 1.50 -3.26 12.31
CA LEU A 99 1.71 -4.43 11.45
C LEU A 99 2.94 -5.26 11.86
N ILE A 100 4.04 -4.59 12.19
CA ILE A 100 5.35 -5.24 12.43
C ILE A 100 6.02 -4.81 13.73
N GLY A 101 5.38 -3.95 14.54
CA GLY A 101 5.90 -3.51 15.84
C GLY A 101 6.98 -2.42 15.79
N LYS A 102 7.30 -1.89 14.60
CA LYS A 102 8.38 -0.90 14.40
C LYS A 102 8.16 -0.08 13.12
N PRO A 103 8.85 1.06 12.94
CA PRO A 103 8.78 1.80 11.68
C PRO A 103 9.41 0.98 10.54
N LEU A 104 8.91 1.20 9.32
CA LEU A 104 9.59 0.75 8.10
C LEU A 104 10.74 1.73 7.82
N THR A 105 11.94 1.20 7.62
CA THR A 105 13.15 1.99 7.38
C THR A 105 13.81 1.51 6.09
N THR A 106 14.22 2.46 5.24
CA THR A 106 15.01 2.20 4.03
C THR A 106 16.34 2.91 4.12
N LEU A 107 17.32 2.47 3.33
CA LEU A 107 18.57 3.21 3.18
C LEU A 107 18.28 4.56 2.50
N PRO A 108 19.03 5.63 2.84
CA PRO A 108 18.92 6.89 2.12
C PRO A 108 19.35 6.68 0.66
N GLU A 109 18.51 7.14 -0.25
CA GLU A 109 18.75 7.09 -1.69
C GLU A 109 19.10 8.49 -2.22
N GLY A 110 19.87 8.54 -3.31
CA GLY A 110 20.21 9.81 -3.95
C GLY A 110 19.00 10.47 -4.61
N GLU A 111 19.04 11.79 -4.75
CA GLU A 111 17.99 12.57 -5.43
C GLU A 111 18.03 12.37 -6.95
N LEU A 112 16.90 11.98 -7.54
CA LEU A 112 16.79 11.69 -8.98
C LEU A 112 15.77 12.58 -9.71
N LEU A 113 15.08 13.47 -9.00
CA LEU A 113 14.02 14.35 -9.53
C LEU A 113 14.45 15.09 -10.81
N HIS A 114 15.68 15.59 -10.83
CA HIS A 114 16.24 16.37 -11.94
C HIS A 114 16.98 15.55 -13.00
N VAL A 115 17.11 14.22 -12.83
CA VAL A 115 17.81 13.37 -13.78
C VAL A 115 16.85 12.98 -14.93
N PRO A 116 17.21 13.19 -16.20
CA PRO A 116 16.39 12.78 -17.33
C PRO A 116 16.11 11.27 -17.34
N ALA A 117 14.87 10.87 -17.62
CA ALA A 117 14.44 9.46 -17.53
C ALA A 117 15.26 8.51 -18.43
N ASN A 118 15.73 8.99 -19.58
CA ASN A 118 16.57 8.22 -20.50
C ASN A 118 17.98 7.91 -19.97
N ARG A 119 18.37 8.46 -18.82
CA ARG A 119 19.65 8.18 -18.14
C ARG A 119 19.49 7.31 -16.89
N LEU A 120 18.27 6.87 -16.59
CA LEU A 120 17.97 6.08 -15.41
C LEU A 120 17.95 4.60 -15.76
N SER A 121 18.52 3.77 -14.89
CA SER A 121 18.18 2.35 -14.88
C SER A 121 16.72 2.16 -14.46
N THR A 122 16.16 0.97 -14.70
CA THR A 122 14.81 0.61 -14.25
C THR A 122 14.58 0.91 -12.76
N TRP A 123 15.52 0.51 -11.89
CA TRP A 123 15.39 0.78 -10.44
C TRP A 123 15.40 2.28 -10.15
N GLN A 124 16.32 3.03 -10.78
CA GLN A 124 16.40 4.48 -10.60
C GLN A 124 15.16 5.20 -11.12
N HIS A 125 14.52 4.69 -12.18
CA HIS A 125 13.25 5.20 -12.68
C HIS A 125 12.13 5.02 -11.65
N ILE A 126 12.01 3.82 -11.04
CA ILE A 126 11.04 3.56 -9.97
C ILE A 126 11.32 4.45 -8.75
N THR A 127 12.57 4.58 -8.33
CA THR A 127 12.97 5.46 -7.22
C THR A 127 12.61 6.92 -7.51
N LYS A 128 12.88 7.40 -8.72
CA LYS A 128 12.53 8.77 -9.12
C LYS A 128 11.02 8.99 -9.01
N VAL A 129 10.23 8.10 -9.59
CA VAL A 129 8.78 8.17 -9.56
C VAL A 129 8.28 8.12 -8.10
N ARG A 130 8.85 7.27 -7.26
CA ARG A 130 8.56 7.25 -5.82
C ARG A 130 8.90 8.57 -5.11
N GLN A 131 9.98 9.26 -5.49
CA GLN A 131 10.34 10.57 -4.92
C GLN A 131 9.33 11.68 -5.28
N ASP A 132 8.53 11.50 -6.33
CA ASP A 132 7.44 12.41 -6.72
C ASP A 132 6.10 12.16 -5.97
N PHE A 133 6.02 11.13 -5.11
CA PHE A 133 4.79 10.67 -4.44
C PHE A 133 4.34 11.51 -3.23
#